data_AF-A0AAX3SGB3-F1
#
_entry.id   AF-A0AAX3SGB3-F1
#
_cell.length_a   1.000
_cell.length_b   1.000
_cell.length_c   1.000
_cell.angle_alpha   90.00
_cell.angle_beta   90.00
_cell.angle_gamma   90.00
#
_symmetry.space_group_name_H-M   'P 1'
#
loop_
_entity.id
_entity.type
_entity.pdbx_description
1 polymer ?
#
loop_
_entity_poly.entity_id
_entity_poly.type
_entity_poly.pdbx_seq_one_letter_code
_entity_poly.pdbx_strand_id
1 'polypeptide(L)'
;MQRSIVFLYFSAFACIVFASCQAFPKKPLTTEEWAARRHPPSDKGPLPEGCKPVKYRGGYYPITEAFEGSGRHCVIHDFVQRKARDWIEGGIERGNPRGAILDFYHSNNADLDLRGHLVTGRPFNNNSGIGILSGGEVVFNLRVHNGIIETPGLSGIGVELSPKLGARNRIEKLEEDFPVIENSRWNIETQKFNKIPWDYFPPTFYTAENLQIKSGGRAIIMAGSDNVVRNNTIEVDGRTAVYLYGPRSLVEGNTFIVHMDPRDKAPLPAILKLRDADGSIIRNNRFIVKRSGLFRKKEEEPQAGVNLLESKDVVIEGNVFEEITWPVRKDAASTTTEYGNAVDSR
;
A
#
# COMPACT_ATOMS: atom_id res chain seq x y z
N MET A 1 -61.41 58.57 -34.03
CA MET A 1 -60.65 57.85 -35.08
C MET A 1 -59.19 58.24 -34.97
N GLN A 2 -58.38 57.44 -34.26
CA GLN A 2 -56.92 57.50 -34.29
C GLN A 2 -56.38 56.15 -33.82
N ARG A 3 -55.36 55.68 -34.54
CA ARG A 3 -54.74 54.33 -34.47
C ARG A 3 -54.01 54.11 -33.15
N SER A 4 -53.93 52.85 -32.70
CA SER A 4 -52.69 52.17 -32.24
C SER A 4 -53.02 50.74 -31.79
N ILE A 5 -52.53 49.70 -32.49
CA ILE A 5 -51.29 48.92 -32.27
C ILE A 5 -51.65 47.55 -31.68
N VAL A 6 -51.31 46.53 -32.46
CA VAL A 6 -51.34 45.10 -32.16
C VAL A 6 -50.23 44.76 -31.18
N PHE A 7 -50.53 44.01 -30.13
CA PHE A 7 -49.56 43.11 -29.48
C PHE A 7 -50.26 41.81 -29.09
N LEU A 8 -49.92 40.75 -29.82
CA LEU A 8 -50.15 39.36 -29.47
C LEU A 8 -49.33 39.02 -28.22
N TYR A 9 -49.98 38.52 -27.18
CA TYR A 9 -49.31 37.68 -26.17
C TYR A 9 -50.11 36.41 -25.93
N PHE A 10 -49.47 35.31 -26.31
CA PHE A 10 -49.86 33.93 -26.09
C PHE A 10 -50.15 33.67 -24.60
N SER A 11 -51.34 33.17 -24.31
CA SER A 11 -51.70 32.59 -23.00
C SER A 11 -52.23 31.18 -23.24
N ALA A 12 -51.32 30.22 -23.45
CA ALA A 12 -51.63 28.80 -23.52
C ALA A 12 -50.42 27.97 -23.08
N PHE A 13 -50.15 27.97 -21.78
CA PHE A 13 -49.29 26.97 -21.12
C PHE A 13 -50.02 26.47 -19.88
N ALA A 14 -50.93 25.52 -20.10
CA ALA A 14 -51.57 24.73 -19.05
C ALA A 14 -51.76 23.30 -19.57
N CYS A 15 -50.66 22.63 -19.86
CA CYS A 15 -50.57 21.18 -19.94
C CYS A 15 -49.09 20.80 -19.71
N ILE A 16 -48.87 19.69 -19.00
CA ILE A 16 -47.58 19.13 -18.57
C ILE A 16 -47.08 19.64 -17.20
N VAL A 17 -47.80 19.30 -16.13
CA VAL A 17 -47.17 18.85 -14.87
C VAL A 17 -48.17 17.91 -14.21
N PHE A 18 -48.09 16.60 -14.47
CA PHE A 18 -48.52 15.52 -13.56
C PHE A 18 -48.30 14.18 -14.29
N ALA A 19 -47.03 13.91 -14.62
CA ALA A 19 -46.59 12.56 -14.97
C ALA A 19 -45.39 12.23 -14.07
N SER A 20 -45.68 11.42 -13.05
CA SER A 20 -44.75 10.46 -12.43
C SER A 20 -43.37 10.99 -11.98
N CYS A 21 -43.34 11.67 -10.84
CA CYS A 21 -42.23 11.58 -9.89
C CYS A 21 -42.69 10.83 -8.63
N GLN A 22 -43.31 9.66 -8.81
CA GLN A 22 -43.41 8.68 -7.72
C GLN A 22 -42.08 7.92 -7.66
N ALA A 23 -41.05 8.58 -7.12
CA ALA A 23 -39.91 7.86 -6.59
C ALA A 23 -40.40 7.13 -5.33
N PHE A 24 -40.82 5.87 -5.49
CA PHE A 24 -40.96 4.96 -4.36
C PHE A 24 -39.68 5.04 -3.53
N PRO A 25 -39.73 5.14 -2.19
CA PRO A 25 -38.56 4.91 -1.38
C PRO A 25 -38.19 3.44 -1.62
N LYS A 26 -37.20 3.20 -2.48
CA LYS A 26 -36.64 1.87 -2.66
C LYS A 26 -36.25 1.41 -1.26
N LYS A 27 -36.78 0.25 -0.86
CA LYS A 27 -36.41 -0.42 0.39
C LYS A 27 -34.88 -0.28 0.54
N PRO A 28 -34.39 0.21 1.69
CA PRO A 28 -32.95 0.38 1.86
C PRO A 28 -32.26 -0.96 1.65
N LEU A 29 -31.16 -0.94 0.89
CA LEU A 29 -30.36 -2.14 0.63
C LEU A 29 -29.73 -2.59 1.94
N THR A 30 -29.80 -3.89 2.22
CA THR A 30 -28.92 -4.53 3.21
C THR A 30 -27.46 -4.36 2.79
N THR A 31 -26.53 -4.51 3.74
CA THR A 31 -25.09 -4.48 3.46
C THR A 31 -24.70 -5.49 2.39
N GLU A 32 -25.24 -6.71 2.45
CA GLU A 32 -25.04 -7.75 1.43
C GLU A 32 -25.60 -7.35 0.06
N GLU A 33 -26.82 -6.80 -0.02
CA GLU A 33 -27.42 -6.36 -1.28
C GLU A 33 -26.68 -5.15 -1.88
N TRP A 34 -26.21 -4.23 -1.03
CA TRP A 34 -25.39 -3.10 -1.45
C TRP A 34 -24.06 -3.59 -2.01
N ALA A 35 -23.38 -4.50 -1.31
CA ALA A 35 -22.12 -5.09 -1.72
C ALA A 35 -22.30 -5.84 -3.05
N ALA A 36 -23.29 -6.72 -3.17
CA ALA A 36 -23.57 -7.45 -4.41
C ALA A 36 -23.92 -6.52 -5.58
N ARG A 37 -24.57 -5.38 -5.32
CA ARG A 37 -24.93 -4.41 -6.37
C ARG A 37 -23.76 -3.54 -6.83
N ARG A 38 -22.86 -3.15 -5.93
CA ARG A 38 -21.70 -2.30 -6.22
C ARG A 38 -20.46 -3.11 -6.62
N HIS A 39 -20.34 -4.30 -6.06
CA HIS A 39 -19.20 -5.22 -6.11
C HIS A 39 -19.75 -6.65 -6.23
N PRO A 40 -20.30 -7.04 -7.39
CA PRO A 40 -20.88 -8.37 -7.56
C PRO A 40 -19.85 -9.44 -7.19
N PRO A 41 -20.25 -10.52 -6.49
CA PRO A 41 -19.36 -11.62 -6.18
C PRO A 41 -18.70 -12.11 -7.47
N SER A 42 -17.38 -12.28 -7.45
CA SER A 42 -16.75 -12.85 -8.64
C SER A 42 -17.05 -14.34 -8.72
N ASP A 43 -17.13 -14.80 -9.95
CA ASP A 43 -17.32 -16.15 -10.46
C ASP A 43 -16.13 -17.11 -10.20
N LYS A 44 -15.26 -16.82 -9.23
CA LYS A 44 -14.02 -17.58 -8.94
C LYS A 44 -14.20 -18.90 -8.19
N GLY A 45 -15.38 -19.52 -8.34
CA GLY A 45 -15.67 -20.83 -7.78
C GLY A 45 -15.80 -20.88 -6.26
N PRO A 46 -16.10 -22.07 -5.70
CA PRO A 46 -16.33 -22.25 -4.28
C PRO A 46 -15.11 -21.87 -3.44
N LEU A 47 -15.34 -21.49 -2.18
CA LEU A 47 -14.26 -21.22 -1.25
C LEU A 47 -13.46 -22.48 -0.96
N PRO A 48 -12.12 -22.38 -0.85
CA PRO A 48 -11.31 -23.47 -0.33
C PRO A 48 -11.79 -23.91 1.07
N GLU A 49 -11.63 -25.19 1.37
CA GLU A 49 -11.98 -25.73 2.68
C GLU A 49 -11.23 -24.99 3.80
N GLY A 50 -11.94 -24.72 4.91
CA GLY A 50 -11.41 -24.01 6.07
C GLY A 50 -11.23 -22.50 5.89
N CYS A 51 -11.63 -21.93 4.75
CA CYS A 51 -11.47 -20.51 4.51
C CYS A 51 -12.65 -19.66 5.01
N LYS A 52 -12.35 -18.67 5.86
CA LYS A 52 -13.33 -17.69 6.33
C LYS A 52 -13.53 -16.63 5.25
N PRO A 53 -14.77 -16.38 4.78
CA PRO A 53 -15.00 -15.35 3.76
C PRO A 53 -14.76 -13.95 4.33
N VAL A 54 -13.93 -13.17 3.62
CA VAL A 54 -13.76 -11.73 3.85
C VAL A 54 -14.77 -11.02 2.95
N LYS A 55 -15.74 -10.37 3.59
CA LYS A 55 -16.84 -9.64 2.94
C LYS A 55 -16.95 -8.23 3.50
N TYR A 56 -17.58 -7.32 2.74
CA TYR A 56 -18.01 -6.03 3.24
C TYR A 56 -18.90 -6.18 4.48
N ARG A 57 -18.50 -5.61 5.63
CA ARG A 57 -19.23 -5.74 6.90
C ARG A 57 -20.16 -4.57 7.21
N GLY A 58 -19.91 -3.36 6.69
CA GLY A 58 -20.75 -2.19 6.99
C GLY A 58 -20.66 -1.74 8.47
N GLY A 59 -20.93 -0.46 8.75
CA GLY A 59 -21.08 0.04 10.12
C GLY A 59 -20.66 1.50 10.33
N TYR A 60 -21.21 2.08 11.40
CA TYR A 60 -21.39 3.53 11.63
C TYR A 60 -20.10 4.38 11.80
N TYR A 61 -18.95 3.74 11.98
CA TYR A 61 -17.64 4.39 12.10
C TYR A 61 -16.89 4.31 10.76
N PRO A 62 -15.79 5.08 10.53
CA PRO A 62 -14.93 4.87 9.37
C PRO A 62 -14.30 3.47 9.45
N ILE A 63 -15.08 2.45 9.12
CA ILE A 63 -14.68 1.05 9.17
C ILE A 63 -13.90 0.83 7.89
N THR A 64 -12.57 0.88 8.03
CA THR A 64 -11.73 0.04 7.18
C THR A 64 -12.32 -1.36 7.21
N GLU A 65 -12.41 -2.07 6.08
CA GLU A 65 -12.96 -3.41 6.08
C GLU A 65 -11.98 -4.35 6.79
N ALA A 66 -12.23 -4.53 8.09
CA ALA A 66 -11.41 -5.32 8.97
C ALA A 66 -11.92 -6.76 9.02
N PHE A 67 -10.98 -7.70 9.01
CA PHE A 67 -11.25 -9.09 9.35
C PHE A 67 -10.45 -9.48 10.60
N GLU A 68 -10.98 -10.44 11.34
CA GLU A 68 -10.51 -10.77 12.67
C GLU A 68 -10.27 -12.27 12.82
N GLY A 69 -9.26 -12.59 13.64
CA GLY A 69 -8.96 -13.93 14.09
C GLY A 69 -7.91 -14.65 13.25
N SER A 70 -7.41 -15.75 13.78
CA SER A 70 -6.40 -16.58 13.13
C SER A 70 -6.98 -17.48 12.03
N GLY A 71 -6.08 -18.07 11.25
CA GLY A 71 -6.39 -19.03 10.20
C GLY A 71 -6.52 -18.38 8.82
N ARG A 72 -7.13 -19.12 7.90
CA ARG A 72 -7.24 -18.71 6.49
C ARG A 72 -8.48 -17.87 6.25
N HIS A 73 -8.29 -16.74 5.58
CA HIS A 73 -9.28 -15.76 5.17
C HIS A 73 -9.24 -15.62 3.66
N CYS A 74 -10.39 -15.66 3.00
CA CYS A 74 -10.50 -15.61 1.55
C CYS A 74 -11.39 -14.46 1.11
N VAL A 75 -10.84 -13.59 0.27
CA VAL A 75 -11.63 -12.57 -0.42
C VAL A 75 -12.57 -13.23 -1.42
N ILE A 76 -13.82 -12.75 -1.46
CA ILE A 76 -14.88 -13.31 -2.32
C ILE A 76 -15.45 -12.32 -3.36
N HIS A 77 -15.05 -11.06 -3.26
CA HIS A 77 -15.40 -10.00 -4.19
C HIS A 77 -14.28 -8.98 -4.22
N ASP A 78 -14.24 -8.14 -5.25
CA ASP A 78 -13.29 -7.04 -5.28
C ASP A 78 -13.61 -6.03 -4.17
N PHE A 79 -12.57 -5.42 -3.61
CA PHE A 79 -12.67 -4.37 -2.61
C PHE A 79 -12.27 -3.04 -3.22
N VAL A 80 -13.22 -2.12 -3.25
CA VAL A 80 -13.03 -0.72 -3.66
C VAL A 80 -13.18 0.18 -2.44
N GLN A 81 -12.33 1.21 -2.36
CA GLN A 81 -12.38 2.21 -1.30
C GLN A 81 -13.74 2.92 -1.25
N ARG A 82 -14.37 2.90 -0.07
CA ARG A 82 -15.67 3.53 0.17
C ARG A 82 -15.58 5.04 0.23
N LYS A 83 -16.66 5.71 -0.18
CA LYS A 83 -16.77 7.16 -0.03
C LYS A 83 -16.95 7.51 1.44
N ALA A 84 -16.61 8.74 1.82
CA ALA A 84 -16.83 9.24 3.18
C ALA A 84 -18.31 9.18 3.62
N ARG A 85 -19.25 9.09 2.67
CA ARG A 85 -20.68 8.92 2.89
C ARG A 85 -21.26 8.02 1.80
N ASP A 86 -21.70 6.81 2.16
CA ASP A 86 -22.49 5.90 1.32
C ASP A 86 -23.85 5.65 2.00
N TRP A 87 -24.93 5.50 1.24
CA TRP A 87 -26.27 5.26 1.79
C TRP A 87 -26.56 3.75 1.82
N ILE A 88 -26.65 3.16 3.02
CA ILE A 88 -26.85 1.71 3.25
C ILE A 88 -27.84 1.56 4.41
N GLU A 89 -28.76 0.59 4.35
CA GLU A 89 -29.72 0.29 5.44
C GLU A 89 -30.55 1.49 5.95
N GLY A 90 -30.75 2.51 5.11
CA GLY A 90 -31.56 3.69 5.47
C GLY A 90 -30.76 4.76 6.22
N GLY A 91 -29.47 4.54 6.45
CA GLY A 91 -28.53 5.48 7.04
C GLY A 91 -27.42 5.90 6.09
N ILE A 92 -26.67 6.94 6.51
CA ILE A 92 -25.41 7.33 5.88
C ILE A 92 -24.28 6.60 6.62
N GLU A 93 -23.72 5.59 5.97
CA GLU A 93 -22.50 4.92 6.39
C GLU A 93 -21.29 5.79 6.07
N ARG A 94 -20.36 5.90 7.03
CA ARG A 94 -19.14 6.68 6.86
C ARG A 94 -18.00 5.75 6.46
N GLY A 95 -17.56 5.82 5.20
CA GLY A 95 -16.31 5.16 4.81
C GLY A 95 -15.08 5.90 5.36
N ASN A 96 -13.94 5.21 5.45
CA ASN A 96 -12.66 5.85 5.71
C ASN A 96 -11.93 6.19 4.41
N PRO A 97 -12.05 7.41 3.84
CA PRO A 97 -11.33 7.75 2.61
C PRO A 97 -9.81 7.84 2.80
N ARG A 98 -9.30 7.69 4.04
CA ARG A 98 -7.89 7.80 4.42
C ARG A 98 -7.50 6.65 5.35
N GLY A 99 -7.11 5.54 4.78
CA GLY A 99 -6.69 4.35 5.53
C GLY A 99 -6.42 3.18 4.60
N ALA A 100 -6.17 2.02 5.19
CA ALA A 100 -6.22 0.77 4.44
C ALA A 100 -7.63 0.51 3.92
N ILE A 101 -7.76 -0.31 2.88
CA ILE A 101 -9.06 -0.77 2.39
C ILE A 101 -9.46 -2.03 3.16
N LEU A 102 -8.49 -2.93 3.35
CA LEU A 102 -8.60 -4.11 4.19
C LEU A 102 -7.62 -4.02 5.36
N ASP A 103 -8.06 -4.33 6.56
CA ASP A 103 -7.19 -4.37 7.74
C ASP A 103 -7.20 -5.75 8.42
N PHE A 104 -6.01 -6.20 8.81
CA PHE A 104 -5.89 -7.19 9.88
C PHE A 104 -6.28 -6.53 11.21
N TYR A 105 -7.38 -6.97 11.81
CA TYR A 105 -7.85 -6.48 13.11
C TYR A 105 -7.67 -7.54 14.17
N HIS A 106 -6.93 -7.23 15.25
CA HIS A 106 -6.56 -8.17 16.33
C HIS A 106 -6.23 -9.59 15.85
N SER A 107 -5.46 -9.68 14.76
CA SER A 107 -5.19 -10.93 14.08
C SER A 107 -3.73 -11.34 14.27
N ASN A 108 -3.52 -12.59 14.67
CA ASN A 108 -2.22 -13.26 14.70
C ASN A 108 -2.36 -14.58 13.96
N ASN A 109 -1.32 -15.05 13.28
CA ASN A 109 -1.36 -16.28 12.48
C ASN A 109 -2.51 -16.26 11.47
N ALA A 110 -2.61 -15.16 10.71
CA ALA A 110 -3.69 -14.93 9.77
C ALA A 110 -3.15 -14.96 8.32
N ASP A 111 -3.86 -15.69 7.48
CA ASP A 111 -3.50 -15.93 6.08
C ASP A 111 -4.61 -15.37 5.17
N LEU A 112 -4.35 -14.24 4.53
CA LEU A 112 -5.27 -13.56 3.63
C LEU A 112 -4.97 -13.94 2.17
N ASP A 113 -5.82 -14.81 1.62
CA ASP A 113 -5.83 -15.16 0.21
C ASP A 113 -6.78 -14.22 -0.54
N LEU A 114 -6.22 -13.39 -1.42
CA LEU A 114 -7.00 -12.49 -2.25
C LEU A 114 -7.66 -13.22 -3.43
N ARG A 115 -7.29 -14.46 -3.75
CA ARG A 115 -7.90 -15.28 -4.82
C ARG A 115 -8.02 -14.53 -6.15
N GLY A 116 -6.97 -13.82 -6.54
CA GLY A 116 -6.89 -12.98 -7.73
C GLY A 116 -7.79 -11.74 -7.71
N HIS A 117 -8.43 -11.41 -6.59
CA HIS A 117 -9.32 -10.25 -6.49
C HIS A 117 -8.55 -8.94 -6.45
N LEU A 118 -9.26 -7.88 -6.84
CA LEU A 118 -8.76 -6.52 -6.81
C LEU A 118 -9.07 -5.87 -5.45
N VAL A 119 -8.07 -5.27 -4.83
CA VAL A 119 -8.20 -4.32 -3.72
C VAL A 119 -7.73 -2.95 -4.22
N THR A 120 -8.63 -1.98 -4.35
CA THR A 120 -8.33 -0.69 -5.01
C THR A 120 -8.77 0.54 -4.22
N GLY A 121 -7.84 1.51 -4.12
CA GLY A 121 -8.05 2.82 -3.51
C GLY A 121 -8.94 3.74 -4.34
N ARG A 122 -9.15 3.41 -5.62
CA ARG A 122 -9.94 4.23 -6.54
C ARG A 122 -11.39 4.40 -6.02
N PRO A 123 -12.04 5.55 -6.27
CA PRO A 123 -11.52 6.73 -6.99
C PRO A 123 -10.67 7.68 -6.10
N PHE A 124 -10.33 7.27 -4.88
CA PHE A 124 -9.52 8.06 -3.96
C PHE A 124 -8.03 7.82 -4.18
N ASN A 125 -7.23 8.76 -3.68
CA ASN A 125 -5.77 8.73 -3.77
C ASN A 125 -5.18 8.75 -2.37
N ASN A 126 -3.95 8.24 -2.23
CA ASN A 126 -3.18 8.23 -0.99
C ASN A 126 -3.81 7.34 0.10
N ASN A 127 -4.31 6.18 -0.32
CA ASN A 127 -4.86 5.12 0.53
C ASN A 127 -3.85 3.98 0.68
N SER A 128 -4.00 3.18 1.74
CA SER A 128 -3.32 1.90 1.86
C SER A 128 -4.22 0.79 1.30
N GLY A 129 -3.66 -0.26 0.71
CA GLY A 129 -4.43 -1.38 0.19
C GLY A 129 -4.83 -2.29 1.33
N ILE A 130 -3.81 -2.90 1.94
CA ILE A 130 -3.96 -3.82 3.06
C ILE A 130 -3.08 -3.32 4.21
N GLY A 131 -3.63 -3.25 5.41
CA GLY A 131 -2.95 -2.71 6.59
C GLY A 131 -3.17 -3.51 7.87
N ILE A 132 -2.67 -2.96 8.97
CA ILE A 132 -2.89 -3.46 10.32
C ILE A 132 -3.68 -2.41 11.10
N LEU A 133 -4.85 -2.81 11.60
CA LEU A 133 -5.60 -2.03 12.59
C LEU A 133 -5.38 -2.62 13.98
N SER A 134 -4.16 -2.48 14.49
CA SER A 134 -3.83 -2.90 15.86
C SER A 134 -3.85 -1.68 16.77
N GLY A 135 -4.64 -1.70 17.84
CA GLY A 135 -4.71 -0.66 18.87
C GLY A 135 -3.45 -0.50 19.73
N GLY A 136 -2.25 -0.77 19.18
CA GLY A 136 -0.96 -0.78 19.87
C GLY A 136 -0.39 -2.17 20.15
N GLU A 137 -1.14 -3.24 19.87
CA GLU A 137 -0.65 -4.62 20.00
C GLU A 137 0.28 -5.01 18.85
N VAL A 138 1.37 -5.69 19.16
CA VAL A 138 2.22 -6.31 18.14
C VAL A 138 1.50 -7.53 17.59
N VAL A 139 1.21 -7.51 16.29
CA VAL A 139 0.68 -8.66 15.56
C VAL A 139 1.83 -9.42 14.89
N PHE A 140 1.65 -10.71 14.62
CA PHE A 140 2.68 -11.56 14.03
C PHE A 140 2.07 -12.66 13.16
N ASN A 141 2.89 -13.23 12.27
CA ASN A 141 2.51 -14.26 11.30
C ASN A 141 1.31 -13.82 10.45
N LEU A 142 1.45 -12.67 9.77
CA LEU A 142 0.44 -12.17 8.83
C LEU A 142 0.89 -12.44 7.40
N ARG A 143 0.01 -13.03 6.60
CA ARG A 143 0.30 -13.35 5.21
C ARG A 143 -0.77 -12.76 4.30
N VAL A 144 -0.32 -12.16 3.20
CA VAL A 144 -1.17 -11.61 2.15
C VAL A 144 -0.70 -12.18 0.82
N HIS A 145 -1.59 -12.82 0.07
CA HIS A 145 -1.18 -13.46 -1.17
C HIS A 145 -2.23 -13.56 -2.27
N ASN A 146 -1.76 -13.87 -3.48
CA ASN A 146 -2.56 -14.20 -4.66
C ASN A 146 -3.60 -13.14 -5.03
N GLY A 147 -3.20 -11.91 -5.38
CA GLY A 147 -4.18 -10.87 -5.73
C GLY A 147 -3.62 -9.66 -6.43
N ILE A 148 -4.50 -8.70 -6.68
CA ILE A 148 -4.20 -7.44 -7.35
C ILE A 148 -4.50 -6.31 -6.37
N ILE A 149 -3.55 -5.39 -6.17
CA ILE A 149 -3.69 -4.24 -5.28
C ILE A 149 -3.38 -2.96 -6.08
N GLU A 150 -4.30 -2.00 -6.06
CA GLU A 150 -4.14 -0.71 -6.74
C GLU A 150 -4.36 0.48 -5.80
N THR A 151 -3.31 1.21 -5.47
CA THR A 151 -3.39 2.37 -4.56
C THR A 151 -2.82 3.63 -5.22
N PRO A 152 -3.65 4.39 -5.97
CA PRO A 152 -3.16 5.56 -6.70
C PRO A 152 -2.83 6.72 -5.77
N GLY A 153 -2.09 7.70 -6.31
CA GLY A 153 -1.66 8.91 -5.60
C GLY A 153 -0.27 8.79 -4.99
N LEU A 154 0.41 9.93 -4.86
CA LEU A 154 1.81 10.07 -4.43
C LEU A 154 2.15 9.35 -3.12
N SER A 155 1.17 9.16 -2.24
CA SER A 155 1.34 8.50 -0.94
C SER A 155 0.53 7.21 -0.83
N GLY A 156 0.07 6.65 -1.96
CA GLY A 156 -0.59 5.35 -1.97
C GLY A 156 0.37 4.26 -1.48
N ILE A 157 -0.14 3.28 -0.74
CA ILE A 157 0.63 2.14 -0.22
C ILE A 157 -0.10 0.85 -0.55
N GLY A 158 0.53 -0.13 -1.21
CA GLY A 158 -0.13 -1.41 -1.49
C GLY A 158 -0.40 -2.23 -0.22
N VAL A 159 0.68 -2.58 0.51
CA VAL A 159 0.65 -3.38 1.75
C VAL A 159 1.44 -2.64 2.84
N GLU A 160 0.80 -2.34 3.96
CA GLU A 160 1.39 -1.62 5.10
C GLU A 160 1.33 -2.49 6.36
N LEU A 161 2.34 -3.34 6.54
CA LEU A 161 2.51 -4.19 7.73
C LEU A 161 3.60 -3.64 8.65
N SER A 162 3.47 -2.36 8.97
CA SER A 162 4.33 -1.67 9.94
C SER A 162 3.49 -1.24 11.13
N PRO A 163 3.30 -2.12 12.15
CA PRO A 163 2.55 -1.73 13.34
C PRO A 163 3.23 -0.53 14.01
N LYS A 164 2.52 0.15 14.90
CA LYS A 164 3.10 1.20 15.76
C LYS A 164 4.09 0.59 16.76
N LEU A 165 5.19 0.05 16.26
CA LEU A 165 6.35 -0.33 17.06
C LEU A 165 6.97 0.95 17.60
N GLY A 166 7.72 0.89 18.70
CA GLY A 166 8.62 1.99 19.08
C GLY A 166 9.55 2.41 17.93
N ALA A 167 9.76 1.52 16.95
CA ALA A 167 10.36 1.80 15.65
C ALA A 167 9.64 2.89 14.86
N ARG A 168 8.31 3.09 14.93
CA ARG A 168 7.61 4.20 14.25
C ARG A 168 8.06 5.56 14.77
N ASN A 169 8.21 5.72 16.09
CA ASN A 169 8.80 6.94 16.66
C ASN A 169 10.27 7.13 16.22
N ARG A 170 10.99 6.03 15.96
CA ARG A 170 12.34 6.06 15.41
C ARG A 170 12.34 6.36 13.90
N ILE A 171 11.42 5.82 13.11
CA ILE A 171 11.19 6.08 11.67
C ILE A 171 10.71 7.52 11.45
N GLU A 172 9.95 8.09 12.39
CA GLU A 172 9.49 9.47 12.35
C GLU A 172 10.59 10.46 12.80
N LYS A 173 11.58 10.01 13.60
CA LYS A 173 12.68 10.85 14.11
C LYS A 173 14.00 10.69 13.35
N LEU A 174 14.28 9.50 12.83
CA LEU A 174 15.24 9.25 11.78
C LEU A 174 14.58 9.76 10.53
N GLU A 175 14.96 10.94 10.06
CA GLU A 175 14.63 11.31 8.70
C GLU A 175 14.99 10.12 7.80
N GLU A 176 14.00 9.69 7.00
CA GLU A 176 13.94 8.39 6.32
C GLU A 176 15.26 7.97 5.62
N ASP A 177 16.06 8.97 5.26
CA ASP A 177 17.25 8.89 4.42
C ASP A 177 18.55 9.34 5.09
N PHE A 178 18.57 9.58 6.40
CA PHE A 178 19.80 9.99 7.08
C PHE A 178 20.39 8.84 7.90
N PRO A 179 21.69 8.53 7.71
CA PRO A 179 22.40 7.66 8.62
C PRO A 179 22.49 8.32 10.01
N VAL A 180 22.39 7.54 11.09
CA VAL A 180 22.75 8.02 12.43
C VAL A 180 24.26 8.18 12.47
N ILE A 181 24.73 9.36 12.07
CA ILE A 181 26.11 9.73 12.32
C ILE A 181 26.18 10.15 13.79
N GLU A 182 27.02 9.47 14.57
CA GLU A 182 27.32 9.73 16.00
C GLU A 182 27.64 11.20 16.33
N ASN A 183 27.86 12.03 15.30
CA ASN A 183 28.22 13.45 15.38
C ASN A 183 27.03 14.42 15.30
N SER A 184 25.77 13.97 15.24
CA SER A 184 24.63 14.88 15.39
C SER A 184 24.64 15.46 16.81
N ARG A 185 24.95 16.76 16.93
CA ARG A 185 25.13 17.54 18.16
C ARG A 185 24.45 16.91 19.38
N TRP A 186 25.26 16.31 20.25
CA TRP A 186 24.89 15.71 21.53
C TRP A 186 23.82 16.52 22.28
N ASN A 187 22.57 16.06 22.27
CA ASN A 187 21.50 16.60 23.10
C ASN A 187 20.76 15.48 23.86
N ILE A 188 19.99 15.86 24.89
CA ILE A 188 19.26 14.93 25.76
C ILE A 188 18.24 14.06 24.99
N GLU A 189 17.73 14.54 23.86
CA GLU A 189 16.84 13.75 22.99
C GLU A 189 17.59 12.63 22.27
N THR A 190 18.84 12.89 21.85
CA THR A 190 19.76 11.90 21.26
C THR A 190 20.17 10.83 22.29
N GLN A 191 20.32 11.19 23.58
CA GLN A 191 20.51 10.22 24.66
C GLN A 191 19.29 9.33 24.90
N LYS A 192 18.08 9.87 24.86
CA LYS A 192 16.84 9.06 24.97
C LYS A 192 16.66 8.17 23.74
N PHE A 193 17.06 8.66 22.58
CA PHE A 193 17.06 7.97 21.29
C PHE A 193 18.03 6.76 21.28
N ASN A 194 19.28 6.93 21.71
CA ASN A 194 20.29 5.86 21.80
C ASN A 194 20.04 4.87 22.95
N LYS A 195 19.15 5.20 23.89
CA LYS A 195 18.71 4.31 24.97
C LYS A 195 17.50 3.44 24.59
N ILE A 196 16.91 3.63 23.40
CA ILE A 196 15.98 2.65 22.84
C ILE A 196 16.85 1.43 22.49
N PRO A 197 16.63 0.26 23.11
CA PRO A 197 17.42 -0.93 22.80
C PRO A 197 17.37 -1.19 21.29
N TRP A 198 18.54 -1.36 20.68
CA TRP A 198 18.69 -1.70 19.26
C TRP A 198 17.97 -3.02 18.88
N ASP A 199 17.65 -3.84 19.89
CA ASP A 199 17.07 -5.18 19.75
C ASP A 199 15.53 -5.21 19.65
N TYR A 200 14.84 -4.11 19.37
CA TYR A 200 13.36 -4.10 19.33
C TYR A 200 12.75 -4.28 17.93
N PHE A 201 13.28 -5.22 17.15
CA PHE A 201 12.58 -5.76 15.98
C PHE A 201 11.97 -7.10 16.35
N PRO A 202 10.75 -7.13 16.95
CA PRO A 202 10.12 -8.40 17.29
C PRO A 202 10.00 -9.29 16.04
N PRO A 203 10.11 -10.61 16.17
CA PRO A 203 9.82 -11.52 15.07
C PRO A 203 8.37 -11.34 14.64
N THR A 204 8.16 -10.78 13.45
CA THR A 204 6.83 -10.48 12.93
C THR A 204 6.39 -11.47 11.87
N PHE A 205 7.34 -12.04 11.12
CA PHE A 205 7.07 -13.09 10.11
C PHE A 205 5.98 -12.68 9.10
N TYR A 206 5.94 -11.42 8.73
CA TYR A 206 4.99 -10.94 7.73
C TYR A 206 5.37 -11.43 6.35
N THR A 207 4.38 -11.80 5.54
CA THR A 207 4.60 -12.31 4.18
C THR A 207 3.69 -11.60 3.19
N ALA A 208 4.27 -11.02 2.15
CA ALA A 208 3.57 -10.55 0.96
C ALA A 208 4.06 -11.32 -0.26
N GLU A 209 3.18 -12.10 -0.89
CA GLU A 209 3.60 -12.96 -2.00
C GLU A 209 2.59 -13.20 -3.12
N ASN A 210 3.11 -13.46 -4.32
CA ASN A 210 2.28 -13.71 -5.51
C ASN A 210 1.24 -12.58 -5.75
N LEU A 211 1.63 -11.34 -5.46
CA LEU A 211 0.80 -10.15 -5.64
C LEU A 211 1.18 -9.40 -6.92
N GLN A 212 0.19 -8.75 -7.52
CA GLN A 212 0.37 -7.69 -8.50
C GLN A 212 0.01 -6.36 -7.83
N ILE A 213 1.00 -5.52 -7.57
CA ILE A 213 0.80 -4.26 -6.82
C ILE A 213 1.11 -3.09 -7.75
N LYS A 214 0.14 -2.18 -7.89
CA LYS A 214 0.31 -0.88 -8.52
C LYS A 214 0.07 0.21 -7.49
N SER A 215 1.07 1.05 -7.24
CA SER A 215 0.94 2.10 -6.23
C SER A 215 1.56 3.42 -6.69
N GLY A 216 0.91 4.54 -6.38
CA GLY A 216 1.50 5.84 -6.70
C GLY A 216 2.65 6.23 -5.75
N GLY A 217 2.72 5.66 -4.55
CA GLY A 217 3.77 5.89 -3.57
C GLY A 217 4.68 4.68 -3.40
N ARG A 218 4.42 3.88 -2.36
CA ARG A 218 5.16 2.64 -2.06
C ARG A 218 4.28 1.43 -2.34
N ALA A 219 4.85 0.29 -2.69
CA ALA A 219 4.09 -0.95 -2.82
C ALA A 219 3.99 -1.68 -1.48
N ILE A 220 5.10 -1.80 -0.75
CA ILE A 220 5.15 -2.57 0.50
C ILE A 220 5.97 -1.81 1.55
N ILE A 221 5.43 -1.73 2.77
CA ILE A 221 6.14 -1.30 3.97
C ILE A 221 5.97 -2.38 5.02
N MET A 222 7.06 -2.87 5.61
CA MET A 222 7.01 -3.83 6.72
C MET A 222 8.02 -3.47 7.79
N ALA A 223 7.67 -3.72 9.06
CA ALA A 223 8.57 -3.53 10.18
C ALA A 223 8.54 -4.72 11.15
N GLY A 224 9.72 -5.14 11.60
CA GLY A 224 9.95 -6.33 12.42
C GLY A 224 10.95 -7.27 11.76
N SER A 225 11.20 -8.43 12.34
CA SER A 225 12.17 -9.39 11.81
C SER A 225 11.51 -10.58 11.09
N ASP A 226 12.31 -11.23 10.23
CA ASP A 226 11.95 -12.47 9.53
C ASP A 226 10.78 -12.30 8.54
N ASN A 227 10.67 -11.10 7.93
CA ASN A 227 9.63 -10.78 6.95
C ASN A 227 10.00 -11.27 5.55
N VAL A 228 8.98 -11.57 4.73
CA VAL A 228 9.14 -12.14 3.38
C VAL A 228 8.38 -11.31 2.36
N VAL A 229 9.07 -10.87 1.31
CA VAL A 229 8.48 -10.28 0.11
C VAL A 229 8.91 -11.14 -1.06
N ARG A 230 8.00 -11.95 -1.64
CA ARG A 230 8.39 -12.89 -2.69
C ARG A 230 7.44 -13.02 -3.87
N ASN A 231 7.99 -13.24 -5.06
CA ASN A 231 7.24 -13.53 -6.29
C ASN A 231 6.15 -12.48 -6.61
N ASN A 232 6.39 -11.22 -6.27
CA ASN A 232 5.47 -10.13 -6.56
C ASN A 232 5.87 -9.40 -7.84
N THR A 233 4.87 -8.90 -8.57
CA THR A 233 5.05 -7.87 -9.59
C THR A 233 4.66 -6.53 -8.98
N ILE A 234 5.64 -5.64 -8.84
CA ILE A 234 5.50 -4.37 -8.13
C ILE A 234 5.77 -3.24 -9.12
N GLU A 235 4.74 -2.42 -9.36
CA GLU A 235 4.82 -1.24 -10.22
C GLU A 235 4.50 0.01 -9.40
N VAL A 236 5.42 0.96 -9.33
CA VAL A 236 5.22 2.18 -8.55
C VAL A 236 5.60 3.45 -9.29
N ASP A 237 4.87 4.53 -9.00
CA ASP A 237 5.25 5.87 -9.46
C ASP A 237 6.29 6.50 -8.51
N GLY A 238 6.26 6.18 -7.21
CA GLY A 238 7.20 6.70 -6.22
C GLY A 238 8.62 6.15 -6.35
N ARG A 239 9.60 6.81 -5.71
CA ARG A 239 11.04 6.44 -5.84
C ARG A 239 11.47 5.22 -5.02
N THR A 240 10.65 4.80 -4.05
CA THR A 240 10.90 3.60 -3.22
C THR A 240 9.72 2.67 -3.37
N ALA A 241 9.93 1.49 -3.97
CA ALA A 241 8.89 0.50 -4.14
C ALA A 241 8.64 -0.27 -2.85
N VAL A 242 9.70 -0.66 -2.15
CA VAL A 242 9.61 -1.44 -0.91
C VAL A 242 10.54 -0.87 0.14
N TYR A 243 10.03 -0.79 1.37
CA TYR A 243 10.82 -0.41 2.53
C TYR A 243 10.61 -1.41 3.67
N LEU A 244 11.68 -2.11 4.06
CA LEU A 244 11.67 -3.01 5.20
C LEU A 244 12.56 -2.48 6.33
N TYR A 245 12.05 -2.61 7.55
CA TYR A 245 12.76 -2.28 8.79
C TYR A 245 12.93 -3.54 9.64
N GLY A 246 14.17 -3.92 9.89
CA GLY A 246 14.51 -5.04 10.77
C GLY A 246 15.17 -6.22 10.07
N PRO A 247 15.78 -7.12 10.86
CA PRO A 247 16.74 -8.09 10.37
C PRO A 247 16.10 -9.34 9.75
N ARG A 248 16.93 -10.12 9.06
CA ARG A 248 16.62 -11.45 8.50
C ARG A 248 15.41 -11.46 7.55
N SER A 249 15.17 -10.36 6.84
CA SER A 249 14.13 -10.32 5.82
C SER A 249 14.57 -11.06 4.56
N LEU A 250 13.63 -11.68 3.85
CA LEU A 250 13.83 -12.31 2.55
C LEU A 250 13.08 -11.52 1.48
N VAL A 251 13.82 -11.01 0.49
CA VAL A 251 13.23 -10.41 -0.72
C VAL A 251 13.64 -11.24 -1.92
N GLU A 252 12.70 -12.03 -2.47
CA GLU A 252 13.01 -13.04 -3.48
C GLU A 252 12.08 -13.07 -4.69
N GLY A 253 12.63 -13.17 -5.90
CA GLY A 253 11.84 -13.49 -7.10
C GLY A 253 10.86 -12.39 -7.51
N ASN A 254 11.01 -11.17 -6.99
CA ASN A 254 10.12 -10.06 -7.30
C ASN A 254 10.57 -9.36 -8.58
N THR A 255 9.61 -8.79 -9.31
CA THR A 255 9.86 -7.84 -10.39
C THR A 255 9.42 -6.45 -9.94
N PHE A 256 10.37 -5.52 -9.85
CA PHE A 256 10.13 -4.11 -9.52
C PHE A 256 10.18 -3.25 -10.78
N ILE A 257 9.16 -2.41 -10.97
CA ILE A 257 9.04 -1.47 -12.08
C ILE A 257 8.77 -0.09 -11.46
N VAL A 258 9.73 0.82 -11.60
CA VAL A 258 9.63 2.16 -11.00
C VAL A 258 9.62 3.23 -12.09
N HIS A 259 8.61 4.11 -12.08
CA HIS A 259 8.44 5.17 -13.08
C HIS A 259 9.07 6.52 -12.68
N MET A 260 9.32 6.72 -11.39
CA MET A 260 9.87 7.94 -10.79
C MET A 260 9.01 9.20 -10.97
N ASP A 261 8.27 9.56 -9.92
CA ASP A 261 7.65 10.88 -9.83
C ASP A 261 8.74 11.96 -9.61
N PRO A 262 8.86 12.96 -10.50
CA PRO A 262 9.84 14.04 -10.36
C PRO A 262 9.60 14.93 -9.13
N ARG A 263 8.38 14.92 -8.57
CA ARG A 263 7.99 15.74 -7.43
C ARG A 263 8.40 15.10 -6.10
N ASP A 264 8.64 13.80 -6.10
CA ASP A 264 9.22 13.10 -4.96
C ASP A 264 10.67 13.57 -4.81
N LYS A 265 11.00 14.24 -3.70
CA LYS A 265 12.34 14.80 -3.43
C LYS A 265 13.05 14.05 -2.28
N ALA A 266 12.66 12.81 -2.02
CA ALA A 266 13.29 12.00 -0.99
C ALA A 266 14.82 11.91 -1.23
N PRO A 267 15.65 12.22 -0.21
CA PRO A 267 17.07 11.96 -0.29
C PRO A 267 17.35 10.47 -0.57
N LEU A 268 18.49 10.18 -1.20
CA LEU A 268 18.94 8.79 -1.39
C LEU A 268 17.86 7.88 -2.02
N PRO A 269 17.38 8.15 -3.25
CA PRO A 269 16.36 7.32 -3.88
C PRO A 269 16.88 5.90 -4.12
N ALA A 270 16.04 4.91 -3.82
CA ALA A 270 16.31 3.50 -4.09
C ALA A 270 15.03 2.69 -4.23
N ILE A 271 15.01 1.72 -5.15
CA ILE A 271 13.81 0.89 -5.40
C ILE A 271 13.46 0.06 -4.17
N LEU A 272 14.46 -0.59 -3.57
CA LEU A 272 14.34 -1.34 -2.32
C LEU A 272 15.20 -0.67 -1.24
N LYS A 273 14.55 -0.22 -0.17
CA LYS A 273 15.22 0.32 1.02
C LYS A 273 15.16 -0.68 2.17
N LEU A 274 16.28 -0.84 2.84
CA LEU A 274 16.46 -1.75 3.97
C LEU A 274 17.16 -0.98 5.08
N ARG A 275 16.57 -1.00 6.28
CA ARG A 275 17.16 -0.41 7.48
C ARG A 275 17.23 -1.45 8.59
N ASP A 276 18.37 -1.49 9.28
CA ASP A 276 18.66 -2.47 10.34
C ASP A 276 18.41 -3.92 9.86
N ALA A 277 18.78 -4.20 8.61
CA ALA A 277 18.41 -5.40 7.89
C ALA A 277 19.41 -6.54 8.08
N ASP A 278 20.00 -6.67 9.26
CA ASP A 278 21.09 -7.60 9.54
C ASP A 278 20.75 -9.03 9.10
N GLY A 279 21.65 -9.66 8.33
CA GLY A 279 21.47 -11.03 7.83
C GLY A 279 20.33 -11.23 6.83
N SER A 280 19.78 -10.15 6.25
CA SER A 280 18.73 -10.25 5.23
C SER A 280 19.27 -10.78 3.90
N ILE A 281 18.41 -11.41 3.11
CA ILE A 281 18.76 -12.02 1.82
C ILE A 281 17.89 -11.40 0.72
N ILE A 282 18.55 -10.82 -0.28
CA ILE A 282 17.93 -10.19 -1.44
C ILE A 282 18.35 -10.96 -2.67
N ARG A 283 17.46 -11.78 -3.24
CA ARG A 283 17.87 -12.70 -4.30
C ARG A 283 16.91 -12.86 -5.47
N ASN A 284 17.47 -13.13 -6.65
CA ASN A 284 16.70 -13.47 -7.84
C ASN A 284 15.60 -12.45 -8.18
N ASN A 285 15.79 -11.18 -7.80
CA ASN A 285 14.85 -10.12 -8.13
C ASN A 285 15.27 -9.43 -9.43
N ARG A 286 14.29 -8.83 -10.11
CA ARG A 286 14.50 -8.00 -11.29
C ARG A 286 14.07 -6.56 -10.97
N PHE A 287 14.98 -5.61 -11.13
CA PHE A 287 14.77 -4.20 -10.85
C PHE A 287 14.79 -3.41 -12.15
N ILE A 288 13.73 -2.67 -12.44
CA ILE A 288 13.56 -1.94 -13.71
C ILE A 288 13.18 -0.50 -13.41
N VAL A 289 13.95 0.43 -13.94
CA VAL A 289 13.60 1.86 -13.96
C VAL A 289 13.03 2.22 -15.32
N LYS A 290 11.75 2.59 -15.37
CA LYS A 290 11.11 3.13 -16.57
C LYS A 290 11.12 4.66 -16.51
N ARG A 291 12.07 5.29 -17.17
CA ARG A 291 12.11 6.75 -17.26
C ARG A 291 10.96 7.26 -18.13
N SER A 292 9.98 7.93 -17.53
CA SER A 292 8.91 8.58 -18.30
C SER A 292 9.36 9.96 -18.82
N GLY A 293 9.45 10.15 -20.15
CA GLY A 293 9.57 11.46 -20.80
C GLY A 293 10.80 11.66 -21.71
N LEU A 294 10.62 12.41 -22.81
CA LEU A 294 11.61 12.60 -23.90
C LEU A 294 12.81 13.50 -23.54
N PHE A 295 12.84 14.13 -22.36
CA PHE A 295 13.77 15.25 -22.05
C PHE A 295 14.30 15.30 -20.61
N ARG A 296 14.46 14.18 -19.90
CA ARG A 296 15.08 14.22 -18.56
C ARG A 296 16.59 13.99 -18.62
N LYS A 297 17.33 14.88 -17.95
CA LYS A 297 18.79 14.82 -17.86
C LYS A 297 19.20 13.59 -17.04
N LYS A 298 20.29 12.93 -17.45
CA LYS A 298 20.92 11.79 -16.76
C LYS A 298 21.34 12.12 -15.30
N GLU A 299 21.30 13.40 -14.93
CA GLU A 299 21.69 13.97 -13.63
C GLU A 299 20.56 14.03 -12.59
N GLU A 300 19.30 13.71 -12.95
CA GLU A 300 18.26 13.47 -11.94
C GLU A 300 18.66 12.23 -11.12
N GLU A 301 18.77 12.40 -9.79
CA GLU A 301 19.60 11.59 -8.88
C GLU A 301 19.67 10.09 -9.22
N PRO A 302 20.89 9.53 -9.29
CA PRO A 302 21.08 8.15 -9.69
C PRO A 302 20.43 7.21 -8.65
N GLN A 303 19.33 6.57 -9.05
CA GLN A 303 18.58 5.67 -8.16
C GLN A 303 19.42 4.42 -7.90
N ALA A 304 19.44 4.00 -6.63
CA ALA A 304 19.99 2.70 -6.29
C ALA A 304 18.93 1.60 -6.49
N GLY A 305 19.34 0.40 -6.92
CA GLY A 305 18.45 -0.75 -6.92
C GLY A 305 18.09 -1.11 -5.47
N VAL A 306 19.12 -1.33 -4.66
CA VAL A 306 19.03 -1.61 -3.23
C VAL A 306 19.78 -0.52 -2.45
N ASN A 307 19.18 -0.01 -1.38
CA ASN A 307 19.88 0.81 -0.39
C ASN A 307 19.87 0.18 0.99
N LEU A 308 21.04 0.16 1.62
CA LEU A 308 21.24 -0.37 2.97
C LEU A 308 21.59 0.76 3.93
N LEU A 309 20.81 0.85 5.00
CA LEU A 309 20.98 1.78 6.09
C LEU A 309 21.27 0.99 7.37
N GLU A 310 22.45 1.16 7.95
CA GLU A 310 22.82 0.50 9.23
C GLU A 310 22.62 -1.03 9.21
N SER A 311 22.93 -1.69 8.09
CA SER A 311 22.61 -3.12 7.89
C SER A 311 23.87 -3.95 7.65
N LYS A 312 24.05 -5.03 8.41
CA LYS A 312 25.23 -5.91 8.35
C LYS A 312 24.92 -7.26 7.73
N ASP A 313 25.92 -7.83 7.09
CA ASP A 313 25.89 -9.21 6.60
C ASP A 313 24.70 -9.49 5.66
N VAL A 314 24.29 -8.47 4.89
CA VAL A 314 23.21 -8.59 3.90
C VAL A 314 23.73 -9.33 2.67
N VAL A 315 23.03 -10.37 2.25
CA VAL A 315 23.35 -11.14 1.05
C VAL A 315 22.54 -10.61 -0.13
N ILE A 316 23.22 -10.27 -1.23
CA ILE A 316 22.58 -9.79 -2.46
C ILE A 316 23.05 -10.67 -3.62
N GLU A 317 22.18 -11.56 -4.11
CA GLU A 317 22.57 -12.60 -5.07
C GLU A 317 21.61 -12.77 -6.27
N GLY A 318 22.16 -13.04 -7.45
CA GLY A 318 21.35 -13.41 -8.62
C GLY A 318 20.33 -12.37 -9.09
N ASN A 319 20.46 -11.09 -8.67
CA ASN A 319 19.53 -10.04 -9.06
C ASN A 319 19.90 -9.43 -10.41
N VAL A 320 18.89 -8.93 -11.13
CA VAL A 320 19.05 -8.22 -12.41
C VAL A 320 18.66 -6.75 -12.21
N PHE A 321 19.54 -5.83 -12.57
CA PHE A 321 19.33 -4.39 -12.48
C PHE A 321 19.33 -3.77 -13.87
N GLU A 322 18.21 -3.19 -14.29
CA GLU A 322 18.01 -2.57 -15.60
C GLU A 322 17.81 -1.06 -15.42
N GLU A 323 18.61 -0.26 -16.14
CA GLU A 323 18.53 1.21 -16.14
C GLU A 323 18.87 1.87 -14.78
N ILE A 324 19.61 1.15 -13.93
CA ILE A 324 19.97 1.52 -12.56
C ILE A 324 21.44 1.85 -12.45
N THR A 325 21.75 3.05 -11.95
CA THR A 325 23.13 3.52 -11.84
C THR A 325 23.90 2.84 -10.70
N TRP A 326 23.24 2.59 -9.56
CA TRP A 326 23.86 1.97 -8.39
C TRP A 326 23.10 0.70 -8.02
N PRO A 327 23.51 -0.49 -8.47
CA PRO A 327 22.82 -1.74 -8.11
C PRO A 327 22.60 -1.87 -6.59
N VAL A 328 23.64 -1.56 -5.81
CA VAL A 328 23.62 -1.55 -4.36
C VAL A 328 24.31 -0.29 -3.84
N ARG A 329 23.64 0.45 -2.96
CA ARG A 329 24.22 1.54 -2.17
C ARG A 329 24.28 1.12 -0.70
N LYS A 330 25.42 1.41 -0.08
CA LYS A 330 25.73 1.13 1.33
C LYS A 330 25.95 2.44 2.04
N ASP A 331 25.06 2.77 2.97
CA ASP A 331 25.21 3.95 3.83
C ASP A 331 25.56 3.53 5.26
N ALA A 332 26.21 4.43 6.02
CA ALA A 332 26.73 4.16 7.36
C ALA A 332 27.67 2.92 7.40
N ALA A 333 27.63 2.16 8.49
CA ALA A 333 28.44 0.96 8.70
C ALA A 333 27.87 -0.30 8.01
N SER A 334 27.14 -0.14 6.90
CA SER A 334 26.47 -1.27 6.24
C SER A 334 27.47 -2.19 5.52
N THR A 335 27.27 -3.50 5.61
CA THR A 335 28.10 -4.52 4.95
C THR A 335 27.26 -5.45 4.06
N THR A 336 27.84 -5.89 2.95
CA THR A 336 27.20 -6.80 2.00
C THR A 336 28.11 -7.90 1.52
N THR A 337 27.51 -9.04 1.17
CA THR A 337 28.09 -10.05 0.29
C THR A 337 27.30 -10.08 -1.01
N GLU A 338 27.97 -9.85 -2.15
CA GLU A 338 27.32 -9.71 -3.47
C GLU A 338 27.87 -10.75 -4.45
N TYR A 339 27.00 -11.51 -5.12
CA TYR A 339 27.42 -12.51 -6.12
C TYR A 339 26.36 -12.77 -7.20
N GLY A 340 26.80 -12.99 -8.44
CA GLY A 340 25.92 -13.36 -9.55
C GLY A 340 24.89 -12.30 -9.97
N ASN A 341 25.05 -11.04 -9.56
CA ASN A 341 24.16 -9.94 -9.95
C ASN A 341 24.51 -9.44 -11.37
N ALA A 342 23.50 -9.17 -12.19
CA ALA A 342 23.64 -8.63 -13.54
C ALA A 342 23.18 -7.16 -13.60
N VAL A 343 23.88 -6.33 -14.38
CA VAL A 343 23.58 -4.91 -14.56
C VAL A 343 23.49 -4.62 -16.06
N ASP A 344 22.32 -4.19 -16.55
CA ASP A 344 22.10 -3.74 -17.92
C ASP A 344 21.89 -2.21 -17.92
N SER A 345 22.81 -1.49 -18.56
CA SER A 345 22.93 -0.03 -18.49
C SER A 345 22.69 0.66 -19.85
N ARG A 346 21.82 0.09 -20.70
CA ARG A 346 21.66 0.52 -22.10
C ARG A 346 21.24 1.96 -22.31
#